data_AF-A0A1B6ITE3-F1
#
_entry.id   AF-A0A1B6ITE3-F1
#
_cell.length_a   1.000
_cell.length_b   1.000
_cell.length_c   1.000
_cell.angle_alpha   90.00
_cell.angle_beta   90.00
_cell.angle_gamma   90.00
#
_symmetry.space_group_name_H-M   'P 1'
#
loop_
_entity.id
_entity.type
_entity.pdbx_description
1 polymer ?
#
loop_
_entity_poly.entity_id
_entity_poly.type
_entity_poly.pdbx_seq_one_letter_code
_entity_poly.pdbx_strand_id
1 'polypeptide(L)'
;LTSAHCVFQAARVSSNHSVVKVVAGSLKAYSNQQDNNSFMQVQVSDSIIIHPLYTNTWAENDIALIKLKENFAISKAVDKIRLADVDWGNSTMECEIPGFGRLQKGISSNLDNRLKIHRITITRPCPCESELIKEKSVHRVRQWL
;
A
#
# COMPACT_ATOMS: atom_id res chain seq x y z
N LEU A 1 -2.81 -6.93 2.10
CA LEU A 1 -1.90 -6.74 0.95
C LEU A 1 -1.18 -5.42 1.13
N THR A 2 0.13 -5.35 0.93
CA THR A 2 0.93 -4.13 1.05
C THR A 2 2.18 -4.24 0.18
N SER A 3 2.98 -3.17 0.09
CA SER A 3 4.30 -3.24 -0.55
C SER A 3 5.32 -3.92 0.36
N ALA A 4 6.26 -4.65 -0.23
CA ALA A 4 7.33 -5.31 0.53
C ALA A 4 8.20 -4.29 1.25
N HIS A 5 8.54 -3.17 0.61
CA HIS A 5 9.40 -2.14 1.19
C HIS A 5 8.82 -1.55 2.49
N CYS A 6 7.50 -1.52 2.66
CA CYS A 6 6.86 -1.01 3.89
C CYS A 6 7.17 -1.89 5.11
N VAL A 7 7.31 -3.20 4.90
CA VAL A 7 7.37 -4.20 5.98
C VAL A 7 8.66 -5.01 5.97
N PHE A 8 9.57 -4.75 5.02
CA PHE A 8 10.81 -5.50 4.84
C PHE A 8 11.70 -5.49 6.08
N GLN A 9 11.87 -4.33 6.72
CA GLN A 9 12.65 -4.24 7.97
C GLN A 9 11.96 -4.97 9.11
N ALA A 10 10.64 -4.80 9.26
CA ALA A 10 9.86 -5.52 10.27
C ALA A 10 9.95 -7.05 10.09
N ALA A 11 9.96 -7.55 8.86
CA ALA A 11 10.12 -8.97 8.58
C ALA A 11 11.52 -9.51 8.92
N ARG A 12 12.57 -8.67 8.88
CA ARG A 12 13.98 -9.08 9.10
C ARG A 12 14.43 -9.02 10.55
N VAL A 13 13.84 -8.15 11.37
CA VAL A 13 14.18 -8.05 12.79
C VAL A 13 13.56 -9.26 13.53
N SER A 14 14.31 -10.36 13.56
CA SER A 14 13.91 -11.66 14.12
C SER A 14 13.96 -11.72 15.65
N SER A 15 14.35 -10.64 16.33
CA SER A 15 14.29 -10.55 17.79
C SER A 15 12.86 -10.22 18.25
N ASN A 16 12.03 -11.26 18.43
CA ASN A 16 10.64 -11.20 18.88
C ASN A 16 9.69 -10.42 17.96
N HIS A 17 9.16 -11.12 16.94
CA HIS A 17 7.98 -10.76 16.14
C HIS A 17 7.72 -9.26 16.03
N SER A 18 8.34 -8.56 15.07
CA SER A 18 7.97 -7.18 14.77
C SER A 18 6.47 -7.09 14.51
N VAL A 19 5.71 -6.71 15.53
CA VAL A 19 4.24 -6.72 15.46
C VAL A 19 3.82 -5.51 14.65
N VAL A 20 3.29 -5.75 13.45
CA VAL A 20 2.65 -4.70 12.67
C VAL A 20 1.21 -4.58 13.15
N LYS A 21 0.84 -3.38 13.58
CA LYS A 21 -0.56 -3.01 13.84
C LYS A 21 -1.22 -2.60 12.53
N VAL A 22 -2.34 -3.21 12.21
CA VAL A 22 -3.17 -2.89 11.05
C VAL A 22 -4.47 -2.29 11.55
N VAL A 23 -4.82 -1.12 11.02
CA VAL A 23 -6.05 -0.40 11.38
C VAL A 23 -6.97 -0.37 10.17
N ALA A 24 -8.24 -0.73 10.38
CA ALA A 24 -9.29 -0.67 9.37
C ALA A 24 -10.50 0.12 9.88
N GLY A 25 -11.33 0.65 8.97
CA GLY A 25 -12.56 1.37 9.33
C GLY A 25 -12.35 2.79 9.85
N SER A 26 -11.21 3.43 9.53
CA SER A 26 -10.90 4.79 9.96
C SER A 26 -10.81 5.78 8.80
N LEU A 27 -11.42 6.95 8.99
CA LEU A 27 -11.23 8.13 8.12
C LEU A 27 -10.05 9.01 8.56
N LYS A 28 -9.40 8.68 9.68
CA LYS A 28 -8.24 9.39 10.22
C LYS A 28 -7.03 8.48 10.32
N ALA A 29 -5.85 9.01 10.03
CA ALA A 29 -4.58 8.26 10.12
C ALA A 29 -4.15 8.03 11.57
N TYR A 30 -4.46 9.00 12.44
CA TYR A 30 -4.21 8.96 13.88
C TYR A 30 -5.49 9.39 14.61
N SER A 31 -6.06 8.49 15.39
CA SER A 31 -7.17 8.80 16.30
C SER A 31 -6.62 9.26 17.64
N ASN A 32 -7.02 10.43 18.11
CA ASN A 32 -6.82 10.79 19.52
C ASN A 32 -7.80 9.96 20.36
N GLN A 33 -7.49 9.69 21.64
CA GLN A 33 -8.36 8.89 22.53
C GLN A 33 -9.81 9.42 22.66
N GLN A 34 -10.07 10.63 22.19
CA GLN A 34 -11.36 11.31 22.24
C GLN A 34 -12.21 11.16 20.97
N ASP A 35 -11.64 10.59 19.90
CA ASP A 35 -12.41 10.17 18.73
C ASP A 35 -13.08 8.83 19.02
N ASN A 36 -14.34 8.86 19.46
CA ASN A 36 -15.21 7.69 19.54
C ASN A 36 -15.55 7.17 18.12
N ASN A 37 -14.54 6.77 17.33
CA ASN A 37 -14.77 6.13 16.04
C ASN A 37 -15.17 4.67 16.27
N SER A 38 -16.46 4.44 16.48
CA SER A 38 -17.05 3.13 16.76
C SER A 38 -16.86 2.09 15.65
N PHE A 39 -16.39 2.50 14.48
CA PHE A 39 -16.17 1.61 13.34
C PHE A 39 -14.71 1.17 13.17
N MET A 40 -13.78 1.77 13.91
CA MET A 40 -12.36 1.45 13.83
C MET A 40 -12.09 0.09 14.46
N GLN A 41 -11.32 -0.73 13.75
CA GLN A 41 -10.82 -2.01 14.25
C GLN A 41 -9.29 -2.01 14.18
N VAL A 42 -8.65 -2.54 15.21
CA VAL A 42 -7.19 -2.67 15.27
C VAL A 42 -6.86 -4.14 15.41
N GLN A 43 -6.04 -4.63 14.49
CA GLN A 43 -5.50 -5.99 14.51
C GLN A 43 -3.99 -5.99 14.50
N VAL A 44 -3.40 -7.10 14.93
CA VAL A 44 -1.95 -7.30 14.95
C VAL A 44 -1.54 -8.43 14.02
N SER A 45 -0.36 -8.31 13.43
CA SER A 45 0.21 -9.35 12.58
C SER A 45 0.54 -10.62 13.39
N ASP A 46 0.18 -11.76 12.82
CA ASP A 46 0.72 -13.10 13.13
C ASP A 46 2.07 -13.28 12.44
N SER A 47 2.12 -12.99 11.13
CA SER A 47 3.33 -13.10 10.32
C SER A 47 3.32 -12.12 9.13
N ILE A 48 4.50 -11.88 8.58
CA ILE A 48 4.72 -11.07 7.38
C ILE A 48 5.35 -11.98 6.33
N ILE A 49 4.75 -12.01 5.14
CA ILE A 49 5.19 -12.83 4.01
C ILE A 49 5.66 -11.87 2.91
N ILE A 50 6.96 -11.78 2.72
CA ILE A 50 7.57 -11.01 1.63
C ILE A 50 7.61 -11.87 0.38
N HIS A 51 7.35 -11.28 -0.80
CA HIS A 51 7.53 -12.01 -2.05
C HIS A 51 8.97 -12.55 -2.17
N PRO A 52 9.17 -13.83 -2.53
CA PRO A 52 10.50 -14.45 -2.51
C PRO A 52 11.51 -13.81 -3.47
N LEU A 53 11.01 -13.17 -4.54
CA LEU A 53 11.83 -12.45 -5.52
C LEU A 53 11.96 -10.94 -5.23
N TYR A 54 11.51 -10.46 -4.06
CA TYR A 54 11.66 -9.04 -3.72
C TYR A 54 13.13 -8.68 -3.48
N THR A 55 13.58 -7.59 -4.10
CA THR A 55 14.90 -7.00 -3.81
C THR A 55 14.76 -5.52 -3.46
N ASN A 56 15.41 -5.09 -2.37
CA ASN A 56 15.35 -3.69 -1.92
C ASN A 56 16.11 -2.74 -2.87
N THR A 57 17.03 -3.26 -3.69
CA THR A 57 17.86 -2.45 -4.59
C THR A 57 17.03 -1.78 -5.69
N TRP A 58 16.05 -2.51 -6.24
CA TRP A 58 15.29 -2.07 -7.42
C TRP A 58 13.77 -2.04 -7.21
N ALA A 59 13.30 -2.43 -6.02
CA ALA A 59 11.87 -2.58 -5.72
C ALA A 59 11.13 -3.50 -6.72
N GLU A 60 11.85 -4.45 -7.33
CA GLU A 60 11.23 -5.52 -8.11
C GLU A 60 10.40 -6.41 -7.19
N ASN A 61 9.23 -6.85 -7.65
CA ASN A 61 8.30 -7.66 -6.88
C ASN A 61 7.97 -7.04 -5.50
N ASP A 62 7.73 -5.72 -5.46
CA ASP A 62 7.44 -4.95 -4.25
C ASP A 62 6.02 -5.23 -3.70
N ILE A 63 5.81 -6.47 -3.25
CA ILE A 63 4.55 -6.99 -2.76
C ILE A 63 4.77 -7.87 -1.53
N ALA A 64 3.92 -7.71 -0.53
CA ALA A 64 3.92 -8.50 0.68
C ALA A 64 2.52 -8.71 1.26
N LEU A 65 2.38 -9.77 2.05
CA LEU A 65 1.17 -10.09 2.80
C LEU A 65 1.44 -9.94 4.30
N ILE A 66 0.47 -9.36 5.00
CA ILE A 66 0.42 -9.36 6.47
C ILE A 66 -0.69 -10.33 6.85
N LYS A 67 -0.33 -11.45 7.48
CA LYS A 67 -1.30 -12.37 8.07
C LYS A 67 -1.64 -11.84 9.45
N LEU A 68 -2.93 -11.66 9.73
CA LEU A 68 -3.40 -11.16 11.03
C LEU A 68 -3.57 -12.32 12.02
N LYS A 69 -3.41 -12.05 13.32
CA LYS A 69 -3.75 -13.02 14.37
C LYS A 69 -5.25 -13.30 14.45
N GLU A 70 -6.04 -12.26 14.27
CA GLU A 70 -7.50 -12.33 14.22
C GLU A 70 -8.03 -11.60 12.98
N ASN A 71 -9.15 -12.08 12.47
CA ASN A 71 -9.82 -11.48 11.32
C ASN A 71 -10.51 -10.16 11.72
N PHE A 72 -10.57 -9.22 10.78
CA PHE A 72 -11.49 -8.09 10.91
C PHE A 72 -12.94 -8.56 10.80
N ALA A 73 -13.83 -7.95 11.58
CA ALA A 73 -15.26 -8.10 11.41
C ALA A 73 -15.73 -7.25 10.22
N ILE A 74 -16.39 -7.87 9.26
CA ILE A 74 -16.97 -7.16 8.11
C ILE A 74 -18.09 -6.23 8.60
N SER A 75 -18.06 -4.99 8.11
CA SER A 75 -19.01 -3.94 8.49
C SER A 75 -19.17 -2.93 7.35
N LYS A 76 -20.01 -1.91 7.55
CA LYS A 76 -20.12 -0.79 6.60
C LYS A 76 -18.80 -0.04 6.36
N ALA A 77 -17.86 -0.09 7.30
CA ALA A 77 -16.59 0.63 7.22
C ALA A 77 -15.39 -0.29 6.91
N VAL A 78 -15.57 -1.61 6.97
CA VAL A 78 -14.51 -2.60 6.78
C VAL A 78 -15.00 -3.69 5.85
N ASP A 79 -14.43 -3.76 4.67
CA ASP A 79 -14.71 -4.80 3.67
C ASP A 79 -13.46 -5.17 2.88
N LYS A 80 -13.54 -6.25 2.11
CA LYS A 80 -12.47 -6.77 1.26
C LYS A 80 -12.51 -6.15 -0.12
N ILE A 81 -11.34 -6.00 -0.75
CA ILE A 81 -11.22 -5.70 -2.17
C ILE A 81 -11.02 -6.98 -2.98
N ARG A 82 -11.59 -7.04 -4.18
CA ARG A 82 -11.35 -8.15 -5.12
C ARG A 82 -9.97 -7.99 -5.76
N LEU A 83 -9.26 -9.10 -5.91
CA LEU A 83 -8.04 -9.14 -6.70
C LEU A 83 -8.42 -9.24 -8.18
N ALA A 84 -7.60 -8.64 -9.04
CA ALA A 84 -7.74 -8.82 -10.48
C ALA A 84 -7.44 -10.29 -10.83
N ASP A 85 -8.28 -10.86 -11.68
CA ASP A 85 -8.18 -12.22 -12.22
C ASP A 85 -7.84 -12.24 -13.72
N VAL A 86 -7.81 -11.07 -14.34
CA VAL A 86 -7.48 -10.87 -15.76
C VAL A 86 -6.51 -9.71 -15.94
N ASP A 87 -5.68 -9.78 -16.98
CA ASP A 87 -4.89 -8.63 -17.42
C ASP A 87 -5.83 -7.58 -18.02
N TRP A 88 -5.57 -6.31 -17.71
CA TRP A 88 -6.29 -5.16 -18.23
C TRP A 88 -5.96 -4.86 -19.69
N GLY A 89 -4.91 -5.49 -20.26
CA GLY A 89 -4.57 -5.40 -21.69
C GLY A 89 -4.37 -3.95 -22.15
N ASN A 90 -4.66 -3.64 -23.42
CA ASN A 90 -4.65 -2.26 -23.93
C ASN A 90 -5.98 -1.58 -23.59
N SER A 91 -6.11 -1.10 -22.36
CA SER A 91 -7.31 -0.40 -21.90
C SER A 91 -6.99 0.91 -21.19
N THR A 92 -8.03 1.73 -21.07
CA THR A 92 -8.07 2.93 -20.25
C THR A 92 -8.99 2.65 -19.06
N MET A 93 -8.52 2.94 -17.86
CA MET A 93 -9.25 2.72 -16.62
C MET A 93 -9.26 3.98 -15.75
N GLU A 94 -10.42 4.32 -15.21
CA GLU A 94 -10.53 5.29 -14.14
C GLU A 94 -10.25 4.62 -12.81
N CYS A 95 -9.25 5.11 -12.09
CA CYS A 95 -8.81 4.56 -10.81
C CYS A 95 -9.02 5.56 -9.68
N GLU A 96 -9.37 5.03 -8.51
CA GLU A 96 -9.42 5.77 -7.26
C GLU A 96 -8.26 5.33 -6.38
N ILE A 97 -7.44 6.28 -5.93
CA ILE A 97 -6.30 6.05 -5.05
C ILE A 97 -6.64 6.64 -3.67
N PRO A 98 -7.16 5.83 -2.74
CA PRO A 98 -7.40 6.26 -1.38
C PRO A 98 -6.08 6.31 -0.59
N GLY A 99 -5.91 7.35 0.23
CA GLY A 99 -4.75 7.45 1.10
C GLY A 99 -4.78 8.65 2.03
N PHE A 100 -3.92 8.62 3.04
CA PHE A 100 -3.74 9.72 4.00
C PHE A 100 -2.68 10.72 3.53
N GLY A 101 -1.88 10.38 2.51
CA GLY A 101 -0.97 11.28 1.80
C GLY A 101 0.02 11.99 2.72
N ARG A 102 1.05 11.29 3.19
CA ARG A 102 2.11 11.90 4.00
C ARG A 102 3.08 12.66 3.10
N LEU A 103 2.98 13.99 3.09
CA LEU A 103 3.78 14.84 2.19
C LEU A 103 5.26 14.90 2.59
N GLN A 104 5.59 14.70 3.88
CA GLN A 104 6.98 14.62 4.37
C GLN A 104 7.15 13.59 5.48
N LYS A 105 8.26 12.85 5.44
CA LYS A 105 8.65 11.92 6.51
C LYS A 105 8.98 12.72 7.78
N GLY A 106 8.37 12.38 8.91
CA GLY A 106 8.61 13.04 10.20
C GLY A 106 7.77 14.29 10.48
N ILE A 107 7.15 14.91 9.47
CA ILE A 107 6.20 16.01 9.66
C ILE A 107 4.77 15.46 9.51
N SER A 108 3.92 15.72 10.51
CA SER A 108 2.50 15.41 10.44
C SER A 108 1.75 16.73 10.39
N SER A 109 1.11 17.03 9.26
CA SER A 109 0.18 18.14 9.18
C SER A 109 -1.24 17.66 9.55
N ASN A 110 -2.11 18.58 10.00
CA ASN A 110 -3.53 18.25 10.19
C ASN A 110 -4.20 17.78 8.87
N LEU A 111 -3.64 18.16 7.72
CA LEU A 111 -4.11 17.70 6.41
C LEU A 111 -3.81 16.22 6.18
N ASP A 112 -2.81 15.64 6.84
CA ASP A 112 -2.40 14.24 6.67
C ASP A 112 -3.26 13.29 7.52
N ASN A 113 -4.13 13.84 8.39
CA ASN A 113 -4.96 13.06 9.29
C ASN A 113 -6.36 12.75 8.74
N ARG A 114 -6.62 12.98 7.46
CA ARG A 114 -7.91 12.63 6.85
C ARG A 114 -7.71 11.85 5.57
N LEU A 115 -8.50 10.79 5.41
CA LEU A 115 -8.52 9.99 4.20
C LEU A 115 -8.95 10.88 3.02
N LYS A 116 -8.19 10.81 1.93
CA LYS A 116 -8.45 11.48 0.66
C LYS A 116 -8.52 10.43 -0.44
N ILE A 117 -9.23 10.76 -1.51
CA ILE A 117 -9.29 9.95 -2.73
C ILE A 117 -8.77 10.81 -3.87
N HIS A 118 -7.74 10.33 -4.55
CA HIS A 118 -7.30 10.91 -5.81
C HIS A 118 -7.84 10.08 -6.97
N ARG A 119 -8.45 10.73 -7.96
CA ARG A 119 -8.98 10.08 -9.17
C ARG A 119 -7.98 10.28 -10.31
N ILE A 120 -7.64 9.21 -11.00
CA ILE A 120 -6.69 9.25 -12.13
C ILE A 120 -7.13 8.29 -13.22
N THR A 121 -6.93 8.70 -14.47
CA THR A 121 -7.05 7.84 -15.64
C THR A 121 -5.72 7.14 -15.90
N ILE A 122 -5.71 5.81 -15.88
CA ILE A 122 -4.55 5.00 -16.22
C ILE A 122 -4.77 4.40 -17.62
N THR A 123 -3.75 4.47 -18.48
CA THR A 123 -3.78 3.93 -19.85
C THR A 123 -2.67 2.91 -20.07
N ARG A 124 -2.95 1.86 -20.85
CA ARG A 124 -1.94 0.92 -21.37
C ARG A 124 -1.88 0.98 -22.90
N PRO A 125 -0.69 1.10 -23.52
CA PRO A 125 0.63 1.24 -22.89
C PRO A 125 0.78 2.56 -22.13
N CYS A 126 1.57 2.58 -21.06
CA CYS A 126 1.77 3.79 -20.27
C CYS A 126 2.54 4.83 -21.08
N PRO A 127 2.00 6.03 -21.31
CA PRO A 127 2.74 7.11 -21.99
C PRO A 127 4.05 7.47 -21.25
N CYS A 128 4.05 7.26 -19.92
CA CYS A 128 5.20 7.45 -19.04
C CYS A 128 6.43 6.63 -19.47
N GLU A 129 6.23 5.50 -20.16
CA GLU A 129 7.33 4.67 -20.66
C GLU A 129 8.21 5.48 -21.63
N SER A 130 7.59 6.21 -22.55
CA SER A 130 8.30 7.03 -23.52
C SER A 130 8.98 8.26 -22.89
N GLU A 131 8.46 8.76 -21.78
CA GLU A 131 9.03 9.88 -21.02
C GLU A 131 10.23 9.42 -20.18
N LEU A 132 10.10 8.30 -19.48
CA LEU A 132 11.18 7.69 -18.70
C LEU A 132 12.38 7.28 -19.57
N ILE A 133 12.14 6.82 -20.80
CA ILE A 133 13.21 6.49 -21.75
C ILE A 133 13.99 7.75 -22.19
N LYS A 134 13.35 8.92 -22.25
CA LYS A 134 13.99 10.17 -22.71
C LYS A 134 14.94 10.79 -21.67
N GLU A 135 14.74 10.53 -20.37
CA GLU A 135 15.56 11.09 -19.29
C GLU A 135 17.00 10.54 -19.17
N LYS A 136 17.52 9.82 -20.19
CA LYS A 136 18.92 9.34 -20.29
C LYS A 136 19.48 8.65 -19.04
N SER A 137 18.60 8.06 -18.27
CA SER A 137 18.89 6.96 -17.38
C SER A 137 17.80 5.97 -17.77
N VAL A 138 18.06 4.77 -18.30
CA VAL A 138 18.91 3.72 -17.77
C VAL A 138 18.79 2.51 -18.73
N HIS A 139 19.73 1.56 -18.70
CA HIS A 139 19.46 0.12 -18.93
C HIS A 139 18.14 -0.42 -18.29
N ARG A 140 17.57 0.24 -17.27
CA ARG A 140 16.39 -0.17 -16.47
C ARG A 140 15.12 -0.36 -17.30
N VAL A 141 14.64 0.58 -18.12
CA VAL A 141 13.28 0.46 -18.72
C VAL A 141 13.13 -0.80 -19.59
N ARG A 142 14.22 -1.27 -20.22
CA ARG A 142 14.20 -2.44 -21.10
C ARG A 142 14.10 -3.80 -20.38
N GLN A 143 14.34 -3.87 -19.07
CA GLN A 143 14.24 -5.14 -18.31
C GLN A 143 12.88 -5.33 -17.60
N TRP A 144 12.02 -4.30 -17.57
CA TRP A 144 10.66 -4.39 -17.02
C TRP A 144 9.62 -4.76 -18.09
N LEU A 145 10.04 -4.85 -19.35
CA LEU A 145 9.28 -5.26 -20.54
C LEU A 145 9.66 -6.69 -20.92
#